data_AF-A0AAU9TQB3-F1
#
_entry.id   AF-A0AAU9TQB3-F1
#
_cell.length_a   1.000
_cell.length_b   1.000
_cell.length_c   1.000
_cell.angle_alpha   90.00
_cell.angle_beta   90.00
_cell.angle_gamma   90.00
#
_symmetry.space_group_name_H-M   'P 1'
#
loop_
_entity.id
_entity.type
_entity.pdbx_description
1 polymer ?
#
loop_
_entity_poly.entity_id
_entity_poly.type
_entity_poly.pdbx_seq_one_letter_code
_entity_poly.pdbx_strand_id
1 'polypeptide(L)'
;MAYDIGWIIPRLRNPGRLWNCASSITVAVVGLFTKLFVEFFNKTTVYNREALMRAVQRPPDVPLLTVSNHHSCFDDPGLWGMTLTYTTNYWTD
;
A
#
# COMPACT_ATOMS: atom_id res chain seq x y z
N MET A 1 15.09 -23.13 -14.59
CA MET A 1 15.72 -23.03 -13.25
C MET A 1 14.89 -22.05 -12.44
N ALA A 2 14.34 -22.47 -11.30
CA ALA A 2 13.70 -21.55 -10.39
C ALA A 2 14.81 -20.79 -9.65
N TYR A 3 14.81 -19.45 -9.75
CA TYR A 3 15.73 -18.63 -8.97
C TYR A 3 15.29 -18.63 -7.50
N ASP A 4 16.22 -18.88 -6.57
CA ASP A 4 15.96 -18.74 -5.13
C ASP A 4 15.99 -17.25 -4.74
N ILE A 5 14.85 -16.58 -4.92
CA ILE A 5 14.69 -15.15 -4.62
C ILE A 5 14.22 -15.00 -3.17
N GLY A 6 15.12 -15.26 -2.22
CA GLY A 6 14.89 -14.96 -0.81
C GLY A 6 14.91 -13.45 -0.53
N TRP A 7 14.36 -13.03 0.61
CA TRP A 7 14.41 -11.63 1.05
C TRP A 7 15.86 -11.11 1.09
N ILE A 8 16.04 -9.86 0.64
CA ILE A 8 17.36 -9.22 0.46
C ILE A 8 18.10 -9.09 1.79
N ILE A 9 17.37 -8.87 2.89
CA ILE A 9 17.92 -8.75 4.24
C ILE A 9 17.85 -10.12 4.92
N PRO A 10 18.97 -10.87 5.08
CA PRO A 10 18.91 -12.27 5.53
C PRO A 10 18.29 -12.44 6.92
N ARG A 11 18.52 -11.48 7.83
CA ARG A 11 17.94 -11.49 9.19
C ARG A 11 16.41 -11.42 9.21
N LEU A 12 15.79 -10.90 8.15
CA LEU A 12 14.35 -10.78 8.02
C LEU A 12 13.71 -11.93 7.23
N ARG A 13 14.47 -12.95 6.84
CA ARG A 13 13.90 -14.17 6.23
C ARG A 13 13.11 -15.01 7.23
N ASN A 14 13.41 -14.89 8.52
CA ASN A 14 12.72 -15.62 9.59
C ASN A 14 12.54 -14.70 10.82
N PRO A 15 11.65 -13.70 10.74
CA PRO A 15 11.49 -12.71 11.80
C PRO A 15 10.82 -13.30 13.05
N GLY A 16 11.24 -12.82 14.22
CA GLY A 16 10.65 -13.21 15.50
C GLY A 16 9.23 -12.65 15.70
N ARG A 17 8.48 -13.24 16.65
CA ARG A 17 7.10 -12.81 16.96
C ARG A 17 7.00 -11.34 17.37
N LEU A 18 7.97 -10.83 18.14
CA LEU A 18 7.98 -9.43 18.55
C LEU A 18 8.16 -8.49 17.35
N TRP A 19 9.03 -8.86 16.39
CA TRP A 19 9.20 -8.10 15.15
C TRP A 19 7.90 -8.05 14.37
N ASN A 20 7.25 -9.19 14.16
CA ASN A 20 5.98 -9.26 13.41
C ASN A 20 4.86 -8.45 14.08
N CYS A 21 4.81 -8.46 15.42
CA CYS A 21 3.85 -7.66 16.17
C CYS A 21 4.13 -6.16 16.01
N ALA A 22 5.36 -5.74 16.28
CA ALA A 22 5.78 -4.35 16.17
C ALA A 22 5.58 -3.82 14.75
N SER A 23 6.00 -4.56 13.72
CA SER A 23 5.84 -4.17 12.32
C SER A 23 4.37 -4.06 11.94
N SER A 24 3.52 -5.00 12.37
CA SER A 24 2.09 -4.95 12.10
C SER A 24 1.42 -3.73 12.73
N ILE A 25 1.79 -3.40 13.97
CA ILE A 25 1.31 -2.20 14.66
C ILE A 25 1.78 -0.94 13.95
N THR A 26 3.07 -0.85 13.59
CA THR A 26 3.61 0.30 12.86
C THR A 26 2.87 0.52 11.54
N VAL A 27 2.68 -0.55 10.76
CA VAL A 27 1.94 -0.50 9.50
C VAL A 27 0.52 -0.01 9.77
N ALA A 28 -0.23 -0.62 10.68
CA ALA A 28 -1.60 -0.20 11.00
C ALA A 28 -1.72 1.28 11.42
N VAL A 29 -0.84 1.74 12.32
CA VAL A 29 -0.83 3.13 12.81
C VAL A 29 -0.52 4.10 11.69
N VAL A 30 0.50 3.81 10.87
CA VAL A 30 0.88 4.67 9.73
C VAL A 30 -0.28 4.78 8.75
N GLY A 31 -0.90 3.66 8.36
CA GLY A 31 -2.02 3.65 7.40
C GLY A 31 -3.25 4.40 7.91
N LEU A 32 -3.59 4.24 9.19
CA LEU A 32 -4.70 4.99 9.79
C LEU A 32 -4.41 6.48 9.86
N PHE A 33 -3.19 6.85 10.27
CA PHE A 33 -2.77 8.24 10.31
C PHE A 33 -2.83 8.89 8.92
N THR A 34 -2.30 8.24 7.88
CA THR A 34 -2.38 8.80 6.54
C THR A 34 -3.79 8.88 6.01
N LYS A 35 -4.67 7.91 6.30
CA LYS A 35 -6.09 8.03 5.95
C LYS A 35 -6.70 9.30 6.53
N LEU A 36 -6.55 9.53 7.84
CA LEU A 36 -7.08 10.72 8.50
C LEU A 36 -6.48 12.01 7.93
N PHE A 37 -5.18 12.02 7.67
CA PHE A 37 -4.51 13.19 7.10
C PHE A 37 -5.01 13.53 5.69
N VAL A 38 -5.12 12.53 4.81
CA VAL A 38 -5.58 12.68 3.43
C VAL A 38 -7.04 13.14 3.37
N GLU A 39 -7.88 12.66 4.28
CA GLU A 39 -9.33 12.92 4.28
C GLU A 39 -9.70 14.24 4.96
N PHE A 40 -9.04 14.60 6.07
CA PHE A 40 -9.41 15.77 6.87
C PHE A 40 -8.45 16.96 6.72
N PHE A 41 -7.18 16.72 6.39
CA PHE A 41 -6.12 17.73 6.43
C PHE A 41 -5.50 18.02 5.05
N ASN A 42 -5.98 17.37 3.99
CA ASN A 42 -5.50 17.59 2.63
C ASN A 42 -6.65 17.74 1.63
N LYS A 43 -6.39 18.39 0.49
CA LYS A 43 -7.27 18.36 -0.68
C LYS A 43 -6.67 17.44 -1.73
N THR A 44 -7.11 16.18 -1.71
CA THR A 44 -6.61 15.15 -2.62
C THR A 44 -7.49 15.06 -3.86
N THR A 45 -6.90 15.17 -5.04
CA THR A 45 -7.60 14.95 -6.31
C THR A 45 -7.09 13.65 -6.95
N VAL A 46 -8.01 12.74 -7.27
CA VAL A 46 -7.68 11.45 -7.88
C VAL A 46 -8.16 11.45 -9.33
N TYR A 47 -7.27 11.11 -10.25
CA TYR A 47 -7.57 11.00 -11.67
C TYR A 47 -7.55 9.52 -12.09
N ASN A 48 -8.41 9.15 -13.04
CA ASN A 48 -8.48 7.80 -13.63
C ASN A 48 -8.58 6.67 -12.58
N ARG A 49 -9.34 6.90 -11.51
CA ARG A 49 -9.49 5.94 -10.42
C ARG A 49 -9.98 4.59 -10.92
N GLU A 50 -10.93 4.56 -11.86
CA GLU A 50 -11.50 3.32 -12.39
C GLU A 50 -10.45 2.50 -13.15
N ALA A 51 -9.47 3.14 -13.79
CA ALA A 51 -8.40 2.43 -14.48
C ALA A 51 -7.51 1.66 -13.50
N LEU A 52 -7.17 2.28 -12.36
CA LEU A 52 -6.43 1.62 -11.29
C LEU A 52 -7.25 0.49 -10.66
N MET A 53 -8.54 0.72 -10.39
CA MET A 53 -9.43 -0.32 -9.83
C MET A 53 -9.52 -1.54 -10.75
N ARG A 54 -9.67 -1.34 -12.07
CA ARG A 54 -9.65 -2.44 -13.04
C ARG A 54 -8.30 -3.15 -13.08
N ALA A 55 -7.20 -2.42 -13.02
CA ALA A 55 -5.86 -3.01 -12.99
C ALA A 55 -5.62 -3.88 -11.73
N VAL A 56 -6.20 -3.50 -10.59
CA VAL A 56 -6.12 -4.29 -9.35
C VAL A 56 -6.94 -5.59 -9.45
N GLN A 57 -8.04 -5.60 -10.21
CA GLN A 57 -8.89 -6.79 -10.45
C GLN A 57 -8.33 -7.78 -11.49
N ARG A 58 -7.03 -7.72 -11.79
CA ARG A 58 -6.33 -8.64 -12.69
C ARG A 58 -6.38 -10.11 -12.21
N PRO A 59 -6.13 -11.10 -13.10
CA PRO A 59 -5.97 -12.49 -12.73
C PRO A 59 -4.86 -12.70 -11.67
N PRO A 60 -5.00 -13.69 -10.75
CA PRO A 60 -4.06 -13.89 -9.64
C PRO A 60 -2.60 -14.15 -10.05
N ASP A 61 -2.40 -14.71 -11.24
CA ASP A 61 -1.10 -15.08 -11.81
C ASP A 61 -0.43 -13.94 -12.59
N VAL A 62 -1.11 -12.80 -12.77
CA VAL A 62 -0.59 -11.65 -13.51
C VAL A 62 -0.10 -10.57 -12.54
N PRO A 63 1.20 -10.22 -12.49
CA PRO A 63 1.72 -9.14 -11.66
C PRO A 63 1.28 -7.76 -12.18
N LEU A 64 1.20 -6.77 -11.30
CA LEU A 64 0.90 -5.37 -11.59
C LEU A 64 2.11 -4.58 -11.18
N LEU A 65 2.71 -3.95 -12.17
CA LEU A 65 3.80 -3.03 -11.97
C LEU A 65 3.25 -1.61 -12.12
N THR A 66 3.29 -0.85 -11.04
CA THR A 66 3.02 0.59 -11.07
C THR A 66 4.33 1.34 -11.19
N VAL A 67 4.38 2.33 -12.08
CA VAL A 67 5.50 3.26 -12.18
C VAL A 67 4.99 4.62 -11.75
N SER A 68 5.60 5.19 -10.72
CA SER A 68 5.26 6.50 -10.19
C SER A 68 6.52 7.34 -10.05
N ASN A 69 6.36 8.66 -10.22
CA ASN A 69 7.40 9.59 -9.81
C ASN A 69 7.54 9.53 -8.29
N HIS A 70 8.75 9.75 -7.79
CA HIS A 70 9.02 9.86 -6.36
C HIS A 70 9.22 11.33 -6.00
N HIS A 71 8.40 11.82 -5.08
CA HIS A 71 8.49 13.19 -4.58
C HIS A 71 8.89 13.23 -3.11
N SER A 72 8.45 12.24 -2.31
CA SER A 72 8.71 12.24 -0.88
C SER A 72 8.52 10.86 -0.25
N CYS A 73 9.03 10.67 0.97
CA CYS A 73 8.74 9.48 1.75
C CYS A 73 7.26 9.35 2.17
N PHE A 74 6.45 10.40 1.98
CA PHE A 74 5.01 10.34 2.20
C PHE A 74 4.28 9.58 1.08
N ASP A 75 4.94 9.36 -0.06
CA ASP A 75 4.33 8.69 -1.23
C ASP A 75 3.81 7.29 -0.84
N ASP A 76 4.60 6.51 -0.10
CA ASP A 76 4.23 5.15 0.33
C ASP A 76 3.00 5.12 1.26
N PRO A 77 3.02 5.78 2.45
CA PRO A 77 1.87 5.76 3.34
C PRO A 77 0.68 6.56 2.78
N GLY A 78 0.93 7.58 1.95
CA GLY A 78 -0.09 8.41 1.32
C GLY A 78 -0.87 7.66 0.24
N LEU A 79 -0.17 6.94 -0.65
CA LEU A 79 -0.81 6.05 -1.63
C LEU A 79 -1.63 4.96 -0.94
N TRP A 80 -1.11 4.38 0.14
CA TRP A 80 -1.85 3.39 0.91
C TRP A 80 -3.10 3.99 1.56
N GLY A 81 -2.97 5.15 2.21
CA GLY A 81 -4.10 5.88 2.80
C GLY A 81 -5.18 6.24 1.78
N MET A 82 -4.78 6.75 0.61
CA MET A 82 -5.70 7.02 -0.51
C MET A 82 -6.38 5.74 -1.00
N THR A 83 -5.63 4.66 -1.21
CA THR A 83 -6.19 3.38 -1.65
C THR A 83 -7.21 2.86 -0.64
N LEU A 84 -6.92 2.98 0.65
CA LEU A 84 -7.86 2.60 1.70
C LEU A 84 -9.13 3.46 1.65
N THR A 85 -9.02 4.79 1.64
CA THR A 85 -10.16 5.72 1.59
C THR A 85 -11.04 5.49 0.36
N TYR A 86 -10.44 5.50 -0.83
CA TYR A 86 -11.19 5.45 -2.08
C TYR A 86 -11.61 4.04 -2.48
N THR A 87 -10.99 2.97 -1.95
CA THR A 87 -11.50 1.61 -2.16
C THR A 87 -12.67 1.31 -1.23
N THR A 88 -12.63 1.69 0.05
CA THR A 88 -13.76 1.45 0.96
C THR A 88 -15.02 2.19 0.54
N ASN A 89 -14.89 3.45 0.10
CA ASN A 89 -16.05 4.26 -0.28
C ASN A 89 -16.74 3.78 -1.57
N TYR A 90 -16.04 3.02 -2.40
CA TYR A 90 -16.61 2.44 -3.63
C TYR A 90 -17.49 1.22 -3.39
N TRP A 91 -17.39 0.59 -2.22
CA TRP A 91 -18.28 -0.51 -1.84
C TRP A 91 -19.52 -0.04 -1.06
N THR A 92 -19.60 1.26 -0.77
CA THR A 92 -20.72 1.88 -0.04
C THR A 92 -21.63 2.74 -0.90
N ASP A 93 -21.27 2.92 -2.18
CA ASP A 93 -22.08 3.54 -3.24
C ASP A 93 -22.64 2.45 -4.17
#